data_AF-A0A165LQB9-F1
#
_entry.id   AF-A0A165LQB9-F1
#
_cell.length_a   1.000
_cell.length_b   1.000
_cell.length_c   1.000
_cell.angle_alpha   90.00
_cell.angle_beta   90.00
_cell.angle_gamma   90.00
#
_symmetry.space_group_name_H-M   'P 1'
#
loop_
_entity.id
_entity.type
_entity.pdbx_description
1 polymer ?
#
loop_
_entity_poly.entity_id
_entity_poly.type
_entity_poly.pdbx_seq_one_letter_code
_entity_poly.pdbx_strand_id
1 'polypeptide(L)'
;MTAVKINLVTSDLFKGAADLFKDLLDDALEIIKWFNNHTWALGMLKDTMATKIGKVLCLILPVITHWTSHYLSVQQLIKVEHAFRQLLLDMEDNLVKCAGDKEEAQEKAMQIIAKLQLPFFHKLRHLSQHLAPLATATNLFQSDHMHLDIVLITIARLFHIFSEPDLDLSACRAVLVSLEKRWAKQDQGIFILAVILNPYIRISAFERNSPFCQANEIQNLTAQVFWHFYRCEPDNEFMTSVIRYLH
;
A
#
# COMPACT_ATOMS: atom_id res chain seq x y z
N MET A 1 -2.87 12.57 10.17
CA MET A 1 -2.07 11.43 9.64
C MET A 1 -1.45 11.86 8.31
N THR A 2 -0.22 11.42 7.95
CA THR A 2 0.45 11.82 6.69
C THR A 2 0.95 10.60 5.91
N ALA A 3 1.33 10.77 4.65
CA ALA A 3 1.92 9.70 3.83
C ALA A 3 3.13 9.02 4.49
N VAL A 4 3.98 9.81 5.19
CA VAL A 4 5.10 9.27 5.99
C VAL A 4 4.60 8.29 7.05
N LYS A 5 3.47 8.58 7.71
CA LYS A 5 2.91 7.69 8.73
C LYS A 5 2.40 6.38 8.13
N ILE A 6 1.83 6.39 6.91
CA ILE A 6 1.45 5.16 6.20
C ILE A 6 2.68 4.34 5.82
N ASN A 7 3.78 4.95 5.37
CA ASN A 7 5.03 4.23 5.14
C ASN A 7 5.55 3.53 6.41
N LEU A 8 5.37 4.17 7.58
CA LEU A 8 5.68 3.51 8.84
C LEU A 8 4.71 2.35 9.15
N VAL A 9 3.43 2.43 8.76
CA VAL A 9 2.47 1.31 8.90
C VAL A 9 2.92 0.13 8.04
N THR A 10 3.33 0.38 6.80
CA THR A 10 3.87 -0.66 5.93
C THR A 10 5.14 -1.29 6.52
N SER A 11 6.00 -0.50 7.15
CA SER A 11 7.17 -1.06 7.87
C SER A 11 6.76 -1.96 9.03
N ASP A 12 5.74 -1.59 9.80
CA ASP A 12 5.26 -2.43 10.91
C ASP A 12 4.59 -3.72 10.39
N LEU A 13 3.90 -3.68 9.24
CA LEU A 13 3.40 -4.87 8.53
C LEU A 13 4.54 -5.86 8.27
N PHE A 14 5.63 -5.41 7.64
CA PHE A 14 6.76 -6.30 7.33
C PHE A 14 7.47 -6.84 8.57
N LYS A 15 7.45 -6.10 9.69
CA LYS A 15 7.97 -6.60 10.96
C LYS A 15 7.06 -7.67 11.56
N GLY A 16 5.74 -7.48 11.49
CA GLY A 16 4.76 -8.42 12.04
C GLY A 16 4.56 -9.68 11.20
N ALA A 17 4.80 -9.59 9.89
CA ALA A 17 4.66 -10.67 8.91
C ALA A 17 6.00 -11.02 8.23
N ALA A 18 7.11 -10.91 8.97
CA ALA A 18 8.46 -11.10 8.43
C ALA A 18 8.63 -12.50 7.81
N ASP A 19 8.16 -13.53 8.53
CA ASP A 19 8.24 -14.94 8.11
C ASP A 19 7.48 -15.23 6.80
N LEU A 20 6.53 -14.36 6.43
CA LEU A 20 5.70 -14.54 5.23
C LEU A 20 6.27 -13.82 4.01
N PHE A 21 6.84 -12.64 4.21
CA PHE A 21 7.11 -11.71 3.10
C PHE A 21 8.58 -11.37 2.89
N LYS A 22 9.44 -11.57 3.89
CA LYS A 22 10.84 -11.14 3.80
C LYS A 22 11.59 -11.88 2.69
N ASP A 23 11.64 -13.20 2.75
CA ASP A 23 12.37 -14.01 1.77
C ASP A 23 11.77 -13.85 0.37
N LEU A 24 10.44 -13.74 0.29
CA LEU A 24 9.73 -13.49 -0.97
C LEU A 24 10.14 -12.16 -1.63
N LEU A 25 10.29 -11.10 -0.83
CA LEU A 25 10.74 -9.81 -1.34
C LEU A 25 12.22 -9.85 -1.73
N ASP A 26 13.06 -10.50 -0.94
CA ASP A 26 14.48 -10.67 -1.25
C ASP A 26 14.66 -11.44 -2.56
N ASP A 27 13.88 -12.51 -2.78
CA ASP A 27 13.83 -13.26 -4.04
C ASP A 27 13.38 -12.38 -5.22
N ALA A 28 12.32 -11.60 -5.05
CA ALA A 28 11.83 -10.68 -6.08
C ALA A 28 12.90 -9.64 -6.46
N LEU A 29 13.57 -9.06 -5.47
CA LEU A 29 14.67 -8.11 -5.68
C LEU A 29 15.83 -8.75 -6.43
N GLU A 30 16.18 -9.98 -6.07
CA GLU A 30 17.28 -10.70 -6.68
C GLU A 30 17.00 -11.02 -8.15
N ILE A 31 15.78 -11.50 -8.46
CA ILE A 31 15.32 -11.75 -9.83
C ILE A 31 15.40 -10.46 -10.65
N ILE A 32 14.84 -9.36 -10.15
CA ILE A 32 14.86 -8.07 -10.85
C ILE A 32 16.30 -7.61 -11.12
N LYS A 33 17.17 -7.67 -10.11
CA LYS A 33 18.58 -7.28 -10.25
C LYS A 33 19.31 -8.16 -11.26
N TRP A 34 19.10 -9.47 -11.20
CA TRP A 34 19.78 -10.40 -12.10
C TRP A 34 19.39 -10.13 -13.55
N PHE A 35 18.10 -10.06 -13.87
CA PHE A 35 17.66 -9.77 -15.24
C PHE A 35 18.14 -8.38 -15.71
N ASN A 36 18.02 -7.34 -14.89
CA ASN A 36 18.47 -6.00 -15.29
C ASN A 36 19.98 -5.90 -15.56
N ASN A 37 20.80 -6.78 -14.96
CA ASN A 37 22.25 -6.81 -15.16
C ASN A 37 22.71 -7.77 -16.26
N HIS A 38 21.85 -8.64 -16.77
CA HIS A 38 22.17 -9.61 -17.82
C HIS A 38 21.43 -9.26 -19.11
N THR A 39 22.07 -8.45 -19.97
CA THR A 39 21.48 -7.89 -21.20
C THR A 39 20.83 -8.95 -22.10
N TRP A 40 21.46 -10.12 -22.24
CA TRP A 40 20.92 -11.22 -23.04
C TRP A 40 19.66 -11.83 -22.44
N ALA A 41 19.68 -12.18 -21.14
CA ALA A 41 18.51 -12.70 -20.44
C ALA A 41 17.34 -11.70 -20.44
N LEU A 42 17.64 -10.40 -20.25
CA LEU A 42 16.66 -9.33 -20.37
C LEU A 42 16.11 -9.22 -21.79
N GLY A 43 16.97 -9.33 -22.81
CA GLY A 43 16.56 -9.34 -24.23
C GLY A 43 15.56 -10.45 -24.51
N MET A 44 15.89 -11.68 -24.12
CA MET A 44 15.00 -12.83 -24.28
C MET A 44 13.66 -12.62 -23.56
N LEU A 45 13.69 -12.11 -22.34
CA LEU A 45 12.47 -11.80 -21.61
C LEU A 45 11.63 -10.73 -22.34
N LYS A 46 12.25 -9.68 -22.86
CA LYS A 46 11.56 -8.62 -23.62
C LYS A 46 10.90 -9.17 -24.89
N ASP A 47 11.57 -10.06 -25.61
CA ASP A 47 11.02 -10.70 -26.81
C ASP A 47 9.83 -11.59 -26.47
N THR A 48 9.94 -12.35 -25.37
CA THR A 48 8.83 -13.16 -24.86
C THR A 48 7.66 -12.29 -24.40
N MET A 49 7.92 -11.14 -23.74
CA MET A 49 6.89 -10.17 -23.36
C MET A 49 6.19 -9.59 -24.59
N ALA A 50 6.94 -9.19 -25.62
CA ALA A 50 6.38 -8.67 -26.86
C ALA A 50 5.45 -9.69 -27.52
N THR A 51 5.84 -10.97 -27.51
CA THR A 51 5.06 -12.06 -28.11
C THR A 51 3.82 -12.44 -27.29
N LYS A 52 3.95 -12.57 -25.96
CA LYS A 52 2.86 -13.09 -25.10
C LYS A 52 1.94 -12.03 -24.52
N ILE A 53 2.47 -10.84 -24.25
CA ILE A 53 1.74 -9.75 -23.59
C ILE A 53 1.41 -8.63 -24.59
N GLY A 54 2.11 -8.58 -25.74
CA GLY A 54 1.94 -7.52 -26.75
C GLY A 54 2.60 -6.20 -26.35
N LYS A 55 3.28 -6.15 -25.21
CA LYS A 55 3.98 -4.97 -24.72
C LYS A 55 5.21 -5.36 -23.92
N VAL A 56 6.30 -4.65 -24.18
CA VAL A 56 7.53 -4.76 -23.38
C VAL A 56 7.43 -3.90 -22.14
N LEU A 57 7.65 -4.51 -20.98
CA LEU A 57 7.55 -3.90 -19.67
C LEU A 57 8.94 -3.89 -19.00
N CYS A 58 9.32 -2.75 -18.40
CA CYS A 58 10.58 -2.64 -17.66
C CYS A 58 10.45 -3.34 -16.29
N LEU A 59 11.49 -4.05 -15.84
CA LEU A 59 11.56 -4.53 -14.45
C LEU A 59 12.01 -3.39 -13.54
N ILE A 60 11.14 -2.99 -12.61
CA ILE A 60 11.39 -1.86 -11.72
C ILE A 60 12.24 -2.33 -10.55
N LEU A 61 13.41 -1.72 -10.34
CA LEU A 61 14.17 -1.88 -9.12
C LEU A 61 13.63 -0.89 -8.07
N PRO A 62 13.11 -1.36 -6.93
CA PRO A 62 12.53 -0.45 -5.95
C PRO A 62 13.61 0.33 -5.19
N VAL A 63 13.22 1.53 -4.75
CA VAL A 63 14.01 2.36 -3.85
C VAL A 63 13.76 1.86 -2.42
N ILE A 64 14.84 1.49 -1.73
CA ILE A 64 14.83 0.87 -0.39
C ILE A 64 14.00 1.67 0.61
N THR A 65 14.02 3.00 0.51
CA THR A 65 13.35 3.90 1.47
C THR A 65 11.86 4.12 1.20
N HIS A 66 11.31 3.60 0.09
CA HIS A 66 9.97 3.95 -0.36
C HIS A 66 9.10 2.73 -0.70
N TRP A 67 8.19 2.36 0.20
CA TRP A 67 7.37 1.15 0.06
C TRP A 67 6.44 1.12 -1.16
N THR A 68 6.01 2.28 -1.69
CA THR A 68 5.23 2.27 -2.93
C THR A 68 6.06 1.82 -4.13
N SER A 69 7.38 2.05 -4.12
CA SER A 69 8.27 1.54 -5.18
C SER A 69 8.41 0.01 -5.11
N HIS A 70 8.46 -0.55 -3.90
CA HIS A 70 8.42 -2.01 -3.69
C HIS A 70 7.10 -2.60 -4.19
N TYR A 71 5.97 -1.98 -3.87
CA TYR A 71 4.66 -2.38 -4.38
C TYR A 71 4.61 -2.35 -5.92
N LEU A 72 5.11 -1.27 -6.56
CA LEU A 72 5.16 -1.17 -8.02
C LEU A 72 6.06 -2.26 -8.63
N SER A 73 7.16 -2.60 -7.98
CA SER A 73 8.08 -3.66 -8.44
C SER A 73 7.41 -5.03 -8.39
N VAL A 74 6.71 -5.34 -7.29
CA VAL A 74 5.90 -6.57 -7.15
C VAL A 74 4.80 -6.63 -8.22
N GLN A 75 4.04 -5.55 -8.39
CA GLN A 75 3.00 -5.45 -9.42
C GLN A 75 3.55 -5.67 -10.83
N GLN A 76 4.73 -5.12 -11.10
CA GLN A 76 5.38 -5.27 -12.38
C GLN A 76 5.79 -6.71 -12.66
N LEU A 77 6.36 -7.41 -11.67
CA LEU A 77 6.68 -8.84 -11.78
C LEU A 77 5.43 -9.68 -12.05
N ILE A 78 4.33 -9.43 -11.34
CA ILE A 78 3.06 -10.14 -11.55
C ILE A 78 2.56 -9.95 -12.99
N LYS A 79 2.63 -8.73 -13.54
CA LYS A 79 2.20 -8.46 -14.93
C LYS A 79 2.99 -9.26 -15.96
N VAL A 80 4.26 -9.55 -15.68
CA VAL A 80 5.14 -10.29 -16.59
C VAL A 80 5.24 -11.79 -16.27
N GLU A 81 4.42 -12.30 -15.34
CA GLU A 81 4.37 -13.72 -14.94
C GLU A 81 4.27 -14.66 -16.14
N HIS A 82 3.37 -14.36 -17.09
CA HIS A 82 3.14 -15.20 -18.26
C HIS A 82 4.35 -15.23 -19.20
N ALA A 83 5.06 -14.10 -19.32
CA ALA A 83 6.29 -14.03 -20.11
C ALA A 83 7.42 -14.82 -19.43
N PHE A 84 7.57 -14.72 -18.11
CA PHE A 84 8.54 -15.55 -17.39
C PHE A 84 8.25 -17.04 -17.53
N ARG A 85 7.00 -17.47 -17.34
CA ARG A 85 6.62 -18.88 -17.49
C ARG A 85 6.93 -19.42 -18.88
N GLN A 86 6.63 -18.66 -19.93
CA GLN A 86 6.97 -19.08 -21.29
C GLN A 86 8.47 -19.13 -21.51
N LEU A 87 9.20 -18.12 -21.04
CA LEU A 87 10.66 -18.05 -21.17
C LEU A 87 11.34 -19.27 -20.53
N LEU A 88 10.84 -19.72 -19.37
CA LEU A 88 11.31 -20.93 -18.71
C LEU A 88 10.97 -22.19 -19.51
N LEU A 89 9.81 -22.27 -20.17
CA LEU A 89 9.46 -23.44 -20.99
C LEU A 89 10.31 -23.55 -22.26
N ASP A 90 10.60 -22.42 -22.90
CA ASP A 90 11.20 -22.42 -24.24
C ASP A 90 12.75 -22.32 -24.22
N MET A 91 13.31 -21.68 -23.19
CA MET A 91 14.69 -21.17 -23.25
C MET A 91 15.46 -21.31 -21.92
N GLU A 92 15.09 -22.24 -21.04
CA GLU A 92 15.76 -22.45 -19.75
C GLU A 92 17.28 -22.65 -19.89
N ASP A 93 17.71 -23.56 -20.77
CA ASP A 93 19.13 -23.82 -21.05
C ASP A 93 19.86 -22.57 -21.54
N ASN A 94 19.17 -21.73 -22.31
CA ASN A 94 19.75 -20.50 -22.84
C ASN A 94 19.90 -19.44 -21.74
N LEU A 95 19.01 -19.39 -20.75
CA LEU A 95 19.16 -18.52 -19.59
C LEU A 95 20.38 -18.88 -18.74
N VAL A 96 20.66 -20.18 -18.56
CA VAL A 96 21.86 -20.62 -17.84
C VAL A 96 23.12 -20.19 -18.61
N LYS A 97 23.14 -20.40 -19.94
CA LYS A 97 24.26 -19.97 -20.80
C LYS A 97 24.47 -18.46 -20.80
N CYS A 98 23.41 -17.67 -20.63
CA CYS A 98 23.51 -16.21 -20.57
C CYS A 98 24.32 -15.69 -19.37
N ALA A 99 24.53 -16.50 -18.34
CA ALA A 99 25.36 -16.13 -17.19
C ALA A 99 26.87 -16.23 -17.46
N GLY A 100 27.27 -16.86 -18.57
CA GLY A 100 28.67 -17.06 -18.98
C GLY A 100 29.21 -18.44 -18.62
N ASP A 101 30.51 -18.63 -18.81
CA ASP A 101 31.18 -19.94 -18.71
C ASP A 101 31.65 -20.31 -17.30
N LYS A 102 31.50 -19.40 -16.32
CA LYS A 102 31.90 -19.65 -14.94
C LYS A 102 30.83 -20.48 -14.23
N GLU A 103 31.25 -21.57 -13.59
CA GLU A 103 30.36 -22.47 -12.84
C GLU A 103 29.51 -21.72 -11.81
N GLU A 104 30.10 -20.83 -11.02
CA GLU A 104 29.40 -19.99 -10.03
C GLU A 104 28.29 -19.12 -10.66
N ALA A 105 28.53 -18.58 -11.86
CA ALA A 105 27.55 -17.73 -12.55
C ALA A 105 26.38 -18.56 -13.10
N GLN A 106 26.67 -19.75 -13.63
CA GLN A 106 25.65 -20.70 -14.07
C GLN A 106 24.82 -21.23 -12.89
N GLU A 107 25.46 -21.53 -11.75
CA GLU A 107 24.77 -21.89 -10.51
C GLU A 107 23.83 -20.78 -10.06
N LYS A 108 24.29 -19.52 -10.10
CA LYS A 108 23.44 -18.38 -9.79
C LYS A 108 22.24 -18.27 -10.72
N ALA A 109 22.42 -18.48 -12.02
CA ALA A 109 21.32 -18.48 -12.98
C ALA A 109 20.30 -19.58 -12.68
N MET A 110 20.78 -20.80 -12.37
CA MET A 110 19.92 -21.92 -11.96
C MET A 110 19.13 -21.60 -10.68
N GLN A 111 19.75 -20.93 -9.70
CA GLN A 111 19.05 -20.47 -8.49
C GLN A 111 17.94 -19.45 -8.83
N ILE A 112 18.20 -18.49 -9.72
CA ILE A 112 17.20 -17.50 -10.16
C ILE A 112 16.04 -18.18 -10.90
N ILE A 113 16.34 -19.12 -11.79
CA ILE A 113 15.36 -19.93 -12.50
C ILE A 113 14.49 -20.71 -11.50
N ALA A 114 15.10 -21.37 -10.52
CA ALA A 114 14.39 -22.10 -9.48
C ALA A 114 13.44 -21.19 -8.67
N LYS A 115 13.84 -19.96 -8.36
CA LYS A 115 12.99 -18.98 -7.67
C LYS A 115 11.78 -18.55 -8.50
N LEU A 116 11.87 -18.53 -9.83
CA LEU A 116 10.77 -18.16 -10.72
C LEU A 116 9.71 -19.25 -10.88
N GLN A 117 10.00 -20.48 -10.44
CA GLN A 117 9.07 -21.59 -10.46
C GLN A 117 7.92 -21.39 -9.46
N LEU A 118 6.90 -22.25 -9.54
CA LEU A 118 5.81 -22.25 -8.56
C LEU A 118 6.35 -22.54 -7.15
N PRO A 119 5.82 -21.91 -6.09
CA PRO A 119 4.62 -21.04 -6.06
C PRO A 119 4.91 -19.52 -6.06
N PHE A 120 6.08 -19.07 -6.54
CA PHE A 120 6.56 -17.69 -6.38
C PHE A 120 5.54 -16.59 -6.74
N PHE A 121 5.01 -16.61 -7.96
CA PHE A 121 4.05 -15.58 -8.40
C PHE A 121 2.72 -15.62 -7.66
N HIS A 122 2.29 -16.79 -7.19
CA HIS A 122 1.11 -16.90 -6.34
C HIS A 122 1.34 -16.20 -4.99
N LYS A 123 2.50 -16.44 -4.36
CA LYS A 123 2.91 -15.74 -3.13
C LYS A 123 3.05 -14.23 -3.36
N LEU A 124 3.58 -13.79 -4.51
CA LEU A 124 3.66 -12.36 -4.85
C LEU A 124 2.28 -11.71 -4.97
N ARG A 125 1.31 -12.38 -5.60
CA ARG A 125 -0.07 -11.89 -5.66
C ARG A 125 -0.69 -11.74 -4.28
N HIS A 126 -0.44 -12.71 -3.38
CA HIS A 126 -0.87 -12.63 -1.99
C HIS A 126 -0.24 -11.44 -1.25
N LEU A 127 1.08 -11.26 -1.33
CA LEU A 127 1.75 -10.06 -0.78
C LEU A 127 1.15 -8.77 -1.36
N SER A 128 0.88 -8.74 -2.66
CA SER A 128 0.32 -7.57 -3.30
C SER A 128 -1.06 -7.18 -2.78
N GLN A 129 -1.89 -8.12 -2.35
CA GLN A 129 -3.20 -7.83 -1.75
C GLN A 129 -3.05 -7.03 -0.45
N HIS A 130 -2.00 -7.30 0.32
CA HIS A 130 -1.71 -6.58 1.57
C HIS A 130 -1.12 -5.20 1.30
N LEU A 131 -0.28 -5.05 0.27
CA LEU A 131 0.36 -3.78 -0.04
C LEU A 131 -0.53 -2.78 -0.78
N ALA A 132 -1.48 -3.26 -1.59
CA ALA A 132 -2.31 -2.41 -2.45
C ALA A 132 -3.13 -1.35 -1.67
N PRO A 133 -3.81 -1.67 -0.55
CA PRO A 133 -4.53 -0.68 0.24
C PRO A 133 -3.59 0.41 0.79
N LEU A 134 -2.41 0.00 1.30
CA LEU A 134 -1.42 0.92 1.87
C LEU A 134 -0.79 1.82 0.80
N ALA A 135 -0.47 1.27 -0.38
CA ALA A 135 0.04 2.05 -1.50
C ALA A 135 -0.98 3.08 -1.99
N THR A 136 -2.26 2.70 -2.06
CA THR A 136 -3.37 3.61 -2.41
C THR A 136 -3.49 4.74 -1.40
N ALA A 137 -3.46 4.42 -0.10
CA ALA A 137 -3.50 5.42 0.96
C ALA A 137 -2.30 6.38 0.91
N THR A 138 -1.08 5.88 0.68
CA THR A 138 0.10 6.73 0.51
C THR A 138 -0.08 7.70 -0.66
N ASN A 139 -0.54 7.22 -1.81
CA ASN A 139 -0.76 8.06 -2.99
C ASN A 139 -1.84 9.13 -2.75
N LEU A 140 -2.95 8.77 -2.10
CA LEU A 140 -3.99 9.74 -1.70
C LEU A 140 -3.42 10.82 -0.78
N PHE A 141 -2.58 10.43 0.19
CA PHE A 141 -1.99 11.37 1.14
C PHE A 141 -0.87 12.23 0.54
N GLN A 142 -0.36 11.86 -0.63
CA GLN A 142 0.59 12.64 -1.43
C GLN A 142 -0.10 13.52 -2.48
N SER A 143 -1.43 13.42 -2.63
CA SER A 143 -2.18 14.21 -3.61
C SER A 143 -2.26 15.68 -3.21
N ASP A 144 -2.23 16.56 -4.20
CA ASP A 144 -2.46 18.01 -4.03
C ASP A 144 -3.89 18.33 -3.55
N HIS A 145 -4.83 17.40 -3.74
CA HIS A 145 -6.23 17.53 -3.33
C HIS A 145 -6.50 16.82 -1.98
N MET A 146 -5.47 16.62 -1.16
CA MET A 146 -5.61 15.96 0.13
C MET A 146 -6.29 16.89 1.14
N HIS A 147 -7.47 16.46 1.60
CA HIS A 147 -8.25 17.12 2.64
C HIS A 147 -8.34 16.23 3.90
N LEU A 148 -8.64 16.83 5.05
CA LEU A 148 -8.63 16.14 6.35
C LEU A 148 -9.70 15.04 6.45
N ASP A 149 -10.84 15.23 5.80
CA ASP A 149 -11.89 14.23 5.67
C ASP A 149 -11.41 13.01 4.86
N ILE A 150 -10.73 13.22 3.73
CA ILE A 150 -10.11 12.16 2.93
C ILE A 150 -9.13 11.36 3.79
N VAL A 151 -8.38 12.03 4.67
CA VAL A 151 -7.45 11.36 5.58
C VAL A 151 -8.19 10.40 6.53
N LEU A 152 -9.25 10.84 7.19
CA LEU A 152 -10.00 9.98 8.12
C LEU A 152 -10.72 8.84 7.39
N ILE A 153 -11.37 9.13 6.27
CA ILE A 153 -12.07 8.12 5.46
C ILE A 153 -11.08 7.05 4.98
N THR A 154 -9.89 7.45 4.53
CA THR A 154 -8.86 6.52 4.11
C THR A 154 -8.39 5.63 5.27
N ILE A 155 -8.17 6.21 6.47
CA ILE A 155 -7.80 5.43 7.66
C ILE A 155 -8.91 4.44 8.02
N ALA A 156 -10.17 4.87 8.05
CA ALA A 156 -11.32 4.02 8.34
C ALA A 156 -11.43 2.88 7.34
N ARG A 157 -11.22 3.17 6.05
CA ARG A 157 -11.22 2.15 4.98
C ARG A 157 -10.08 1.15 5.13
N LEU A 158 -8.87 1.60 5.48
CA LEU A 158 -7.76 0.69 5.77
C LEU A 158 -8.11 -0.19 6.98
N PHE A 159 -8.62 0.39 8.05
CA PHE A 159 -9.02 -0.37 9.23
C PHE A 159 -10.05 -1.45 8.88
N HIS A 160 -11.05 -1.12 8.07
CA HIS A 160 -12.04 -2.07 7.58
C HIS A 160 -11.40 -3.21 6.77
N ILE A 161 -10.60 -2.90 5.75
CA ILE A 161 -9.94 -3.90 4.89
C ILE A 161 -9.09 -4.86 5.72
N PHE A 162 -8.30 -4.36 6.68
CA PHE A 162 -7.45 -5.20 7.52
C PHE A 162 -8.18 -5.86 8.70
N SER A 163 -9.49 -5.60 8.86
CA SER A 163 -10.36 -6.34 9.80
C SER A 163 -11.06 -7.53 9.12
N GLU A 164 -11.02 -7.64 7.79
CA GLU A 164 -11.62 -8.74 7.05
C GLU A 164 -10.77 -10.03 7.15
N PRO A 165 -11.41 -11.22 7.08
CA PRO A 165 -10.73 -12.50 7.28
C PRO A 165 -9.90 -12.99 6.08
N ASP A 166 -9.95 -12.28 4.95
CA ASP A 166 -9.37 -12.73 3.67
C ASP A 166 -7.86 -12.50 3.55
N LEU A 167 -7.28 -11.76 4.49
CA LEU A 167 -5.86 -11.42 4.55
C LEU A 167 -5.16 -12.16 5.68
N ASP A 168 -3.83 -12.20 5.62
CA ASP A 168 -3.02 -12.88 6.63
C ASP A 168 -3.17 -12.21 8.01
N LEU A 169 -3.51 -13.02 9.01
CA LEU A 169 -3.81 -12.56 10.36
C LEU A 169 -2.65 -11.79 11.01
N SER A 170 -1.41 -12.24 10.80
CA SER A 170 -0.22 -11.59 11.39
C SER A 170 0.01 -10.21 10.77
N ALA A 171 -0.17 -10.10 9.45
CA ALA A 171 -0.07 -8.85 8.72
C ALA A 171 -1.21 -7.88 9.11
N CYS A 172 -2.45 -8.37 9.14
CA CYS A 172 -3.62 -7.61 9.55
C CYS A 172 -3.46 -7.03 10.96
N ARG A 173 -3.11 -7.88 11.93
CA ARG A 173 -2.89 -7.45 13.31
C ARG A 173 -1.82 -6.37 13.40
N ALA A 174 -0.71 -6.54 12.68
CA ALA A 174 0.37 -5.55 12.66
C ALA A 174 -0.10 -4.21 12.11
N VAL A 175 -0.89 -4.21 11.02
CA VAL A 175 -1.44 -2.98 10.43
C VAL A 175 -2.44 -2.31 11.37
N LEU A 176 -3.41 -3.05 11.93
CA LEU A 176 -4.44 -2.49 12.80
C LEU A 176 -3.83 -1.82 14.05
N VAL A 177 -2.94 -2.52 14.75
CA VAL A 177 -2.21 -1.96 15.92
C VAL A 177 -1.41 -0.72 15.52
N SER A 178 -0.80 -0.75 14.33
CA SER A 178 0.00 0.34 13.80
C SER A 178 -0.85 1.59 13.47
N LEU A 179 -2.04 1.40 12.89
CA LEU A 179 -3.01 2.44 12.60
C LEU A 179 -3.54 3.08 13.89
N GLU A 180 -4.02 2.28 14.84
CA GLU A 180 -4.54 2.76 16.13
C GLU A 180 -3.50 3.59 16.89
N LYS A 181 -2.28 3.06 17.01
CA LYS A 181 -1.16 3.75 17.67
C LYS A 181 -0.89 5.12 17.08
N ARG A 182 -1.01 5.27 15.76
CA ARG A 182 -0.76 6.54 15.06
C ARG A 182 -1.97 7.47 15.14
N TRP A 183 -3.18 6.92 15.10
CA TRP A 183 -4.44 7.65 15.27
C TRP A 183 -4.56 8.27 16.66
N ALA A 184 -4.20 7.53 17.71
CA ALA A 184 -4.19 8.00 19.10
C ALA A 184 -3.29 9.23 19.34
N LYS A 185 -2.28 9.44 18.47
CA LYS A 185 -1.36 10.59 18.52
C LYS A 185 -1.76 11.74 17.61
N GLN A 186 -2.94 11.70 16.99
CA GLN A 186 -3.42 12.81 16.17
C GLN A 186 -4.30 13.72 17.03
N ASP A 187 -4.39 14.98 16.61
CA ASP A 187 -5.55 15.80 16.99
C ASP A 187 -6.75 15.20 16.25
N GLN A 188 -7.48 14.28 16.90
CA GLN A 188 -8.55 13.53 16.25
C GLN A 188 -9.74 14.42 15.91
N GLY A 189 -9.97 15.43 16.74
CA GLY A 189 -11.16 16.27 16.67
C GLY A 189 -11.28 16.99 15.34
N ILE A 190 -10.18 17.53 14.82
CA ILE A 190 -10.17 18.23 13.53
C ILE A 190 -10.52 17.30 12.35
N PHE A 191 -10.03 16.05 12.36
CA PHE A 191 -10.30 15.10 11.29
C PHE A 191 -11.76 14.63 11.33
N ILE A 192 -12.29 14.38 12.52
CA ILE A 192 -13.69 14.01 12.73
C ILE A 192 -14.60 15.15 12.27
N LEU A 193 -14.31 16.37 12.70
CA LEU A 193 -15.08 17.55 12.30
C LEU A 193 -15.01 17.77 10.78
N ALA A 194 -13.85 17.57 10.14
CA ALA A 194 -13.74 17.67 8.68
C ALA A 194 -14.65 16.69 7.94
N VAL A 195 -14.80 15.44 8.43
CA VAL A 195 -15.76 14.48 7.85
C VAL A 195 -17.20 14.93 8.08
N ILE A 196 -17.53 15.42 9.28
CA ILE A 196 -18.88 15.93 9.59
C ILE A 196 -19.23 17.12 8.68
N LEU A 197 -18.26 17.99 8.37
CA LEU A 197 -18.44 19.16 7.50
C LEU A 197 -18.31 18.83 6.00
N ASN A 198 -18.13 17.56 5.64
CA ASN A 198 -18.18 17.15 4.24
C ASN A 198 -19.65 17.07 3.77
N PRO A 199 -20.05 17.82 2.72
CA PRO A 199 -21.46 17.93 2.30
C PRO A 199 -22.07 16.65 1.78
N TYR A 200 -21.25 15.69 1.34
CA TYR A 200 -21.68 14.42 0.77
C TYR A 200 -21.80 13.30 1.82
N ILE A 201 -21.17 13.47 2.99
CA ILE A 201 -21.05 12.42 4.00
C ILE A 201 -21.74 12.83 5.30
N ARG A 202 -21.40 14.01 5.81
CA ARG A 202 -21.92 14.53 7.08
C ARG A 202 -21.83 13.47 8.20
N ILE A 203 -22.90 13.33 8.98
CA ILE A 203 -22.98 12.37 10.08
C ILE A 203 -23.22 10.92 9.61
N SER A 204 -23.49 10.67 8.32
CA SER A 204 -23.85 9.32 7.85
C SER A 204 -22.68 8.32 7.86
N ALA A 205 -21.44 8.81 8.00
CA ALA A 205 -20.26 7.96 8.15
C ALA A 205 -20.14 7.32 9.55
N PHE A 206 -20.92 7.78 10.52
CA PHE A 206 -20.85 7.32 11.90
C PHE A 206 -22.01 6.37 12.21
N GLU A 207 -21.78 5.44 13.14
CA GLU A 207 -22.85 4.60 13.66
C GLU A 207 -23.93 5.46 14.33
N ARG A 208 -25.20 5.04 14.25
CA ARG A 208 -26.34 5.84 14.76
C ARG A 208 -26.22 6.20 16.24
N ASN A 209 -25.58 5.34 17.03
CA ASN A 209 -25.39 5.54 18.47
C ASN A 209 -24.05 6.21 18.82
N SER A 210 -23.28 6.64 17.80
CA SER A 210 -22.01 7.34 18.00
C SER A 210 -22.24 8.70 18.65
N PRO A 211 -21.35 9.17 19.54
CA PRO A 211 -21.38 10.55 20.03
C PRO A 211 -21.32 11.56 18.88
N PHE A 212 -20.69 11.22 17.76
CA PHE A 212 -20.59 12.09 16.58
C PHE A 212 -21.87 12.19 15.75
N CYS A 213 -22.97 11.59 16.21
CA CYS A 213 -24.33 11.80 15.69
C CYS A 213 -25.16 12.73 16.59
N GLN A 214 -24.64 13.15 17.75
CA GLN A 214 -25.36 13.96 18.72
C GLN A 214 -24.98 15.45 18.60
N ALA A 215 -25.98 16.32 18.50
CA ALA A 215 -25.78 17.75 18.23
C ALA A 215 -24.91 18.46 19.29
N ASN A 216 -25.11 18.14 20.58
CA ASN A 216 -24.33 18.67 21.70
C ASN A 216 -22.84 18.29 21.61
N GLU A 217 -22.55 17.03 21.28
CA GLU A 217 -21.17 16.54 21.14
C GLU A 217 -20.48 17.21 19.95
N ILE A 218 -21.19 17.39 18.83
CA ILE A 218 -20.65 18.07 17.65
C ILE A 218 -20.40 19.55 17.95
N GLN A 219 -21.27 20.22 18.71
CA GLN A 219 -21.03 21.59 19.15
C GLN A 219 -19.79 21.70 20.05
N ASN A 220 -19.67 20.83 21.05
CA ASN A 220 -18.51 20.81 21.94
C ASN A 220 -17.22 20.60 21.14
N LEU A 221 -17.23 19.63 20.22
CA LEU A 221 -16.11 19.36 19.32
C LEU A 221 -15.78 20.57 18.45
N THR A 222 -16.80 21.20 17.87
CA THR A 222 -16.65 22.38 17.02
C THR A 222 -16.02 23.54 17.79
N ALA A 223 -16.50 23.82 19.00
CA ALA A 223 -15.95 24.88 19.84
C ALA A 223 -14.48 24.61 20.23
N GLN A 224 -14.15 23.37 20.59
CA GLN A 224 -12.77 22.98 20.92
C GLN A 224 -11.83 23.15 19.72
N VAL A 225 -12.24 22.70 18.53
CA VAL A 225 -11.44 22.84 17.31
C VAL A 225 -11.33 24.32 16.93
N PHE A 226 -12.42 25.09 17.00
CA PHE A 226 -12.42 26.52 16.70
C PHE A 226 -11.46 27.28 17.62
N TRP A 227 -11.51 27.03 18.93
CA TRP A 227 -10.59 27.65 19.89
C TRP A 227 -9.13 27.27 19.60
N HIS A 228 -8.86 26.03 19.21
CA HIS A 228 -7.50 25.59 18.89
C HIS A 228 -6.90 26.41 17.73
N PHE A 229 -7.71 26.73 16.71
CA PHE A 229 -7.29 27.50 15.55
C PHE A 229 -7.25 29.01 15.78
N TYR A 230 -8.32 29.56 16.35
CA TYR A 230 -8.55 31.00 16.38
C TYR A 230 -8.24 31.64 17.74
N ARG A 231 -8.04 30.82 18.78
CA ARG A 231 -7.76 31.27 20.16
C ARG A 231 -8.84 32.19 20.74
N CYS A 232 -10.08 32.01 20.30
CA CYS A 232 -11.27 32.68 20.82
C CYS A 232 -12.47 31.73 20.78
N GLU A 233 -13.54 32.11 21.47
CA GLU A 233 -14.81 31.38 21.42
C GLU A 233 -15.53 31.65 20.08
N PRO A 234 -16.17 30.62 19.49
CA PRO A 234 -17.04 30.84 18.35
C PRO A 234 -18.27 31.67 18.75
N ASP A 235 -18.73 32.53 17.86
CA ASP A 235 -19.99 33.24 18.09
C ASP A 235 -21.21 32.33 17.93
N ASN A 236 -22.35 32.81 18.42
CA ASN A 236 -23.61 32.07 18.36
C ASN A 236 -24.10 31.83 16.93
N GLU A 237 -23.76 32.71 15.99
CA GLU A 237 -24.19 32.60 14.58
C GLU A 237 -23.50 31.42 13.89
N PHE A 238 -22.19 31.31 14.07
CA PHE A 238 -21.38 30.18 13.59
C PHE A 238 -21.88 28.86 14.20
N MET A 239 -22.06 28.80 15.52
CA MET A 239 -22.52 27.59 16.20
C MET A 239 -23.92 27.15 15.76
N THR A 240 -24.83 28.10 15.53
CA THR A 240 -26.16 27.80 15.00
C THR A 240 -26.09 27.28 13.56
N SER A 241 -25.21 27.86 12.74
CA SER A 241 -25.03 27.46 11.34
C SER A 241 -24.50 26.03 11.23
N VAL A 242 -23.55 25.63 12.09
CA VAL A 242 -23.02 24.26 12.14
C VAL A 242 -24.12 23.26 12.45
N ILE A 243 -25.00 23.52 13.41
CA ILE A 243 -26.12 22.60 13.72
C ILE A 243 -27.10 22.50 12.56
N ARG A 244 -27.46 23.64 11.95
CA ARG A 244 -28.38 23.64 10.81
C ARG A 244 -27.85 22.83 9.63
N TYR A 245 -26.52 22.78 9.47
CA TYR A 245 -25.86 22.02 8.42
C TYR A 245 -25.95 20.49 8.62
N LEU A 246 -26.11 20.02 9.87
CA LEU A 246 -26.21 18.58 10.17
C LEU A 246 -27.54 17.96 9.73
N HIS A 247 -28.55 18.79 9.46
CA HIS A 247 -29.88 18.41 8.97
C HIS A 247 -30.03 18.67 7.46
#